data_AF-A0AAJ6E1M5-F1
#
_entry.id   AF-A0AAJ6E1M5-F1
#
_cell.length_a   1.000
_cell.length_b   1.000
_cell.length_c   1.000
_cell.angle_alpha   90.00
_cell.angle_beta   90.00
_cell.angle_gamma   90.00
#
_symmetry.space_group_name_H-M   'P 1'
#
loop_
_entity.id
_entity.type
_entity.pdbx_description
1 polymer ?
#
loop_
_entity_poly.entity_id
_entity_poly.type
_entity_poly.pdbx_seq_one_letter_code
_entity_poly.pdbx_strand_id
1 'polypeptide(L)'
;MLNSASTPLVTMLASDSYQLIAADLRSLIARIEISMRLIDAAMSHDDNRDAAGSTDVFVLDDITPRYATASAALNACRAELSEALQCLSESGGPAEIAVSATDLPHLTAE
;
A
#
# COMPACT_ATOMS: atom_id res chain seq x y z
N MET A 1 0.64 -40.92 -19.51
CA MET A 1 -0.39 -39.95 -19.09
C MET A 1 0.30 -38.60 -18.94
N LEU A 2 0.00 -37.65 -19.81
CA LEU A 2 0.63 -36.32 -19.86
C LEU A 2 -0.30 -35.32 -19.18
N ASN A 3 0.13 -34.72 -18.07
CA ASN A 3 -0.60 -33.63 -17.42
C ASN A 3 0.34 -32.46 -17.11
N SER A 4 1.01 -31.97 -18.16
CA SER A 4 2.06 -30.92 -18.06
C SER A 4 1.67 -29.59 -18.71
N ALA A 5 0.39 -29.37 -19.01
CA ALA A 5 -0.07 -28.17 -19.73
C ALA A 5 -0.87 -27.17 -18.87
N SER A 6 -1.21 -27.51 -17.62
CA SER A 6 -2.01 -26.61 -16.76
C SER A 6 -1.20 -25.59 -15.98
N THR A 7 0.10 -25.80 -15.78
CA THR A 7 0.96 -24.92 -15.00
C THR A 7 1.09 -23.50 -15.55
N PRO A 8 1.32 -23.25 -16.87
CA PRO A 8 1.52 -21.88 -17.35
C PRO A 8 0.24 -21.02 -17.31
N LEU A 9 -0.93 -21.62 -17.55
CA LEU A 9 -2.21 -20.88 -17.52
C LEU A 9 -2.62 -20.49 -16.09
N VAL A 10 -2.38 -21.38 -15.12
CA VAL A 10 -2.64 -21.08 -13.69
C VAL A 10 -1.69 -19.99 -13.20
N THR A 11 -0.41 -20.02 -13.61
CA THR A 11 0.56 -18.97 -13.27
C THR A 11 0.21 -17.62 -13.91
N MET A 12 -0.23 -17.59 -15.17
CA MET A 12 -0.66 -16.34 -15.83
C MET A 12 -1.92 -15.74 -15.19
N LEU A 13 -2.93 -16.56 -14.89
CA LEU A 13 -4.16 -16.07 -14.25
C LEU A 13 -3.88 -15.53 -12.83
N ALA A 14 -2.95 -16.19 -12.11
CA ALA A 14 -2.49 -15.73 -10.81
C ALA A 14 -1.75 -14.39 -10.94
N SER A 15 -0.84 -14.23 -11.90
CA SER A 15 -0.15 -12.95 -12.12
C SER A 15 -1.10 -11.81 -12.47
N ASP A 16 -2.12 -12.08 -13.29
CA ASP A 16 -3.13 -11.07 -13.64
C ASP A 16 -3.96 -10.67 -12.42
N SER A 17 -4.29 -11.64 -11.55
CA SER A 17 -5.00 -11.37 -10.29
C SER A 17 -4.16 -10.54 -9.31
N TYR A 18 -2.86 -10.82 -9.19
CA TYR A 18 -1.94 -10.03 -8.36
C TYR A 18 -1.78 -8.61 -8.89
N GLN A 19 -1.70 -8.44 -10.20
CA GLN A 19 -1.61 -7.12 -10.84
C GLN A 19 -2.88 -6.30 -10.62
N LEU A 20 -4.06 -6.93 -10.71
CA LEU A 20 -5.35 -6.27 -10.41
C LEU A 20 -5.42 -5.80 -8.95
N ILE A 21 -5.06 -6.66 -7.99
CA ILE A 21 -5.02 -6.30 -6.58
C ILE A 21 -4.01 -5.17 -6.36
N ALA A 22 -2.82 -5.25 -6.96
CA ALA A 22 -1.83 -4.19 -6.83
C ALA A 22 -2.28 -2.86 -7.47
N ALA A 23 -3.05 -2.89 -8.55
CA ALA A 23 -3.64 -1.68 -9.13
C ALA A 23 -4.70 -1.06 -8.20
N ASP A 24 -5.54 -1.89 -7.59
CA ASP A 24 -6.55 -1.45 -6.62
C ASP A 24 -5.92 -0.82 -5.36
N LEU A 25 -4.90 -1.47 -4.79
CA LEU A 25 -4.17 -0.92 -3.62
C LEU A 25 -3.52 0.43 -3.94
N ARG A 26 -2.95 0.62 -5.14
CA ARG A 26 -2.41 1.92 -5.58
C ARG A 26 -3.51 2.99 -5.69
N SER A 27 -4.69 2.61 -6.20
CA SER A 27 -5.85 3.51 -6.27
C SER A 27 -6.31 3.94 -4.86
N LEU A 28 -6.35 2.99 -3.91
CA LEU A 28 -6.71 3.28 -2.53
C LEU A 28 -5.71 4.22 -1.84
N ILE A 29 -4.40 4.02 -2.05
CA ILE A 29 -3.36 4.93 -1.56
C ILE A 29 -3.57 6.35 -2.10
N ALA A 30 -3.80 6.51 -3.41
CA ALA A 30 -4.05 7.81 -4.01
C ALA A 30 -5.29 8.50 -3.41
N ARG A 31 -6.34 7.73 -3.12
CA ARG A 31 -7.55 8.25 -2.48
C ARG A 31 -7.30 8.68 -1.03
N ILE A 32 -6.50 7.93 -0.28
CA ILE A 32 -6.08 8.30 1.09
C ILE A 32 -5.29 9.63 1.06
N GLU A 33 -4.37 9.81 0.11
CA GLU A 33 -3.62 11.06 -0.04
C GLU A 33 -4.52 12.27 -0.38
N ILE A 34 -5.60 12.05 -1.15
CA ILE A 34 -6.61 13.08 -1.40
C ILE A 34 -7.35 13.41 -0.10
N SER A 35 -7.80 12.41 0.66
CA SER A 35 -8.48 12.61 1.94
C SER A 35 -7.60 13.36 2.96
N MET A 36 -6.31 13.05 3.02
CA MET A 36 -5.36 13.79 3.88
C MET A 36 -5.27 15.26 3.49
N ARG A 37 -5.15 15.58 2.19
CA ARG A 37 -5.13 16.98 1.72
C ARG A 37 -6.43 17.73 2.02
N LEU A 38 -7.57 17.06 1.97
CA LEU A 38 -8.86 17.66 2.36
C LEU A 38 -8.91 17.95 3.87
N ILE A 39 -8.32 17.08 4.70
CA ILE A 39 -8.19 17.30 6.14
C ILE A 39 -7.26 18.49 6.41
N ASP A 40 -6.11 18.56 5.75
CA ASP A 40 -5.16 19.68 5.88
C ASP A 40 -5.79 21.01 5.47
N ALA A 41 -6.54 21.03 4.37
CA ALA A 41 -7.27 22.22 3.93
C ALA A 41 -8.39 22.63 4.92
N ALA A 42 -9.07 21.66 5.53
CA ALA A 42 -10.09 21.94 6.54
C ALA A 42 -9.48 22.54 7.81
N MET A 43 -8.32 22.05 8.25
CA MET A 43 -7.59 22.62 9.40
C MET A 43 -7.10 24.05 9.11
N SER A 44 -6.55 24.32 7.92
CA SER A 44 -6.06 25.66 7.56
C SER A 44 -7.18 26.71 7.38
N HIS A 45 -8.40 26.28 7.04
CA HIS A 45 -9.55 27.18 6.88
C HIS A 45 -10.13 27.68 8.22
N ASP A 46 -9.91 26.92 9.29
CA ASP A 46 -10.36 27.26 10.64
C ASP A 46 -9.53 28.42 11.23
N ASP A 47 -8.20 28.35 11.08
CA ASP A 47 -7.25 29.39 11.53
C ASP A 47 -7.57 30.79 10.95
N ASN A 48 -8.15 30.85 9.75
CA ASN A 48 -8.47 32.11 9.07
C ASN A 48 -9.85 32.69 9.44
N ARG A 49 -10.77 31.89 10.03
CA ARG A 49 -12.04 32.40 10.56
C ARG A 49 -11.85 33.16 11.87
N ASP A 50 -10.91 32.71 12.69
CA ASP A 50 -10.64 33.32 14.00
C ASP A 50 -10.02 34.72 13.91
N ALA A 51 -9.39 35.07 12.80
CA ALA A 51 -8.83 36.40 12.56
C ALA A 51 -9.88 37.48 12.22
N ALA A 52 -11.07 37.07 11.75
CA ALA A 52 -12.11 37.95 11.24
C ALA A 52 -13.19 38.30 12.30
N GLY A 53 -12.74 38.81 13.45
CA GLY A 53 -13.55 39.64 14.36
C GLY A 53 -14.97 39.18 14.66
N SER A 54 -15.14 38.25 15.59
CA SER A 54 -16.36 38.15 16.40
C SER A 54 -16.06 37.46 17.72
N THR A 55 -16.41 38.13 18.82
CA THR A 55 -16.33 37.63 20.20
C THR A 55 -17.36 36.54 20.45
N ASP A 56 -17.12 35.35 19.89
CA ASP A 56 -17.77 34.13 20.32
C ASP A 56 -16.67 33.13 20.65
N VAL A 57 -16.50 32.82 21.93
CA VAL A 57 -15.51 31.85 22.41
C VAL A 57 -16.06 30.47 22.05
N PHE A 58 -15.86 30.06 20.81
CA PHE A 58 -16.02 28.67 20.42
C PHE A 58 -14.81 27.91 20.93
N VAL A 59 -15.04 26.95 21.84
CA VAL A 59 -14.06 25.92 22.18
C VAL A 59 -13.95 25.00 20.95
N LEU A 60 -13.15 25.41 19.96
CA LEU A 60 -12.85 24.65 18.74
C LEU A 60 -11.78 23.56 18.96
N ASP A 61 -11.22 23.47 20.17
CA ASP A 61 -10.17 22.52 20.53
C ASP A 61 -10.59 21.04 20.42
N ASP A 62 -11.89 20.73 20.28
CA ASP A 62 -12.37 19.35 20.12
C ASP A 62 -12.31 18.83 18.65
N ILE A 63 -12.16 19.72 17.66
CA ILE A 63 -12.19 19.35 16.23
C ILE A 63 -10.79 19.07 15.68
N THR A 64 -9.79 19.83 16.09
CA THR A 64 -8.38 19.63 15.72
C THR A 64 -7.83 18.25 16.14
N PRO A 65 -8.10 17.73 17.36
CA PRO A 65 -7.73 16.37 17.75
C PRO A 65 -8.41 15.30 16.89
N ARG A 66 -9.63 15.56 16.40
CA ARG A 66 -10.37 14.61 15.56
C ARG A 66 -9.75 14.51 14.15
N TYR A 67 -9.38 15.65 13.56
CA TYR A 67 -8.67 15.67 12.28
C TYR A 67 -7.25 15.11 12.41
N ALA A 68 -6.54 15.38 13.52
CA ALA A 68 -5.25 14.76 13.81
C ALA A 68 -5.35 13.24 13.96
N THR A 69 -6.38 12.75 14.67
CA THR A 69 -6.64 11.30 14.82
C THR A 69 -6.97 10.65 13.47
N ALA A 70 -7.81 11.30 12.65
CA ALA A 70 -8.14 10.82 11.31
C ALA A 70 -6.88 10.79 10.40
N SER A 71 -6.04 11.82 10.46
CA SER A 71 -4.78 11.89 9.70
C SER A 71 -3.79 10.79 10.16
N ALA A 72 -3.69 10.53 11.46
CA ALA A 72 -2.87 9.43 12.00
C ALA A 72 -3.36 8.06 11.50
N ALA A 73 -4.67 7.80 11.55
CA ALA A 73 -5.26 6.56 11.06
C ALA A 73 -5.06 6.38 9.54
N LEU A 74 -5.23 7.46 8.76
CA LEU A 74 -4.98 7.44 7.32
C LEU A 74 -3.50 7.18 6.99
N ASN A 75 -2.57 7.74 7.76
CA ASN A 75 -1.13 7.46 7.60
C ASN A 75 -0.78 6.00 7.92
N ALA A 76 -1.34 5.44 8.99
CA ALA A 76 -1.17 4.02 9.32
C ALA A 76 -1.69 3.12 8.18
N CYS A 77 -2.89 3.40 7.68
CA CYS A 77 -3.47 2.69 6.54
C CYS A 77 -2.58 2.81 5.28
N ARG A 78 -2.03 4.00 4.99
CA ARG A 78 -1.10 4.17 3.86
C ARG A 78 0.15 3.32 4.00
N ALA A 79 0.71 3.21 5.22
CA ALA A 79 1.89 2.39 5.49
C ALA A 79 1.59 0.90 5.28
N GLU A 80 0.50 0.39 5.86
CA GLU A 80 0.08 -1.01 5.70
C GLU A 80 -0.23 -1.37 4.25
N LEU A 81 -0.88 -0.49 3.49
CA LEU A 81 -1.14 -0.71 2.06
C LEU A 81 0.14 -0.71 1.22
N SER A 82 1.13 0.10 1.61
CA SER A 82 2.44 0.13 0.95
C SER A 82 3.22 -1.17 1.21
N GLU A 83 3.18 -1.67 2.45
CA GLU A 83 3.76 -2.97 2.79
C GLU A 83 3.07 -4.11 2.04
N ALA A 84 1.74 -4.11 1.96
CA ALA A 84 0.99 -5.09 1.18
C ALA A 84 1.41 -5.09 -0.30
N LEU A 85 1.61 -3.91 -0.90
CA LEU A 85 2.12 -3.79 -2.27
C LEU A 85 3.53 -4.33 -2.44
N GLN A 86 4.40 -4.13 -1.45
CA GLN A 86 5.76 -4.65 -1.47
C GLN A 86 5.77 -6.19 -1.42
N CYS A 87 4.98 -6.79 -0.52
CA CYS A 87 4.82 -8.25 -0.45
C CYS A 87 4.30 -8.85 -1.77
N LEU A 88 3.33 -8.19 -2.42
CA LEU A 88 2.81 -8.62 -3.72
C LEU A 88 3.86 -8.50 -4.85
N SER A 89 4.79 -7.55 -4.73
CA SER A 89 5.88 -7.34 -5.71
C SER A 89 7.00 -8.36 -5.53
N GLU A 90 7.36 -8.68 -4.28
CA GLU A 90 8.38 -9.67 -3.94
C GLU A 90 7.92 -11.10 -4.28
N SER A 91 6.63 -11.40 -4.11
CA SER A 91 6.01 -12.68 -4.50
C SER A 91 5.98 -12.92 -6.02
N GLY A 92 6.21 -11.90 -6.85
CA GLY A 92 6.22 -11.98 -8.31
C GLY A 92 7.60 -12.24 -8.93
N GLY A 93 8.66 -12.30 -8.12
CA GLY A 93 10.02 -12.56 -8.58
C GLY A 93 10.29 -14.06 -8.76
N PRO A 94 10.83 -14.51 -9.91
CA PRO A 94 11.33 -15.89 -10.07
C PRO A 94 12.66 -16.09 -9.30
N ALA A 95 12.64 -15.83 -8.00
CA ALA A 95 13.80 -15.91 -7.11
C ALA A 95 13.83 -17.17 -6.24
N GLU A 96 12.99 -18.17 -6.52
CA GLU A 96 13.00 -19.47 -5.83
C GLU A 96 13.27 -20.65 -6.80
N ILE A 97 13.89 -20.39 -7.96
CA ILE A 97 14.33 -21.44 -8.89
C ILE A 97 15.87 -21.51 -9.02
N ALA A 98 16.62 -20.62 -8.36
CA ALA A 98 18.08 -20.55 -8.50
C ALA A 98 18.88 -21.07 -7.30
N VAL A 99 18.25 -21.51 -6.21
CA VAL A 99 18.93 -22.14 -5.07
C VAL A 99 18.58 -23.62 -5.01
N SER A 100 19.09 -24.42 -5.96
CA SER A 100 19.26 -25.88 -5.82
C SER A 100 20.02 -26.56 -6.98
N ALA A 101 20.56 -25.82 -7.95
CA ALA A 101 21.24 -26.42 -9.11
C ALA A 101 22.77 -26.27 -9.11
N THR A 102 23.41 -26.02 -7.95
CA THR A 102 24.87 -25.96 -7.86
C THR A 102 25.36 -26.46 -6.50
N ASP A 103 25.12 -27.74 -6.22
CA ASP A 103 26.07 -28.51 -5.40
C ASP A 103 26.22 -29.90 -5.99
N LEU A 104 27.11 -30.00 -6.99
CA LEU A 104 27.58 -31.24 -7.55
C LEU A 104 29.12 -31.12 -7.59
N PRO A 105 29.84 -31.51 -6.54
CA PRO A 105 31.28 -31.58 -6.62
C PRO A 105 31.67 -32.72 -7.56
N HIS A 106 32.43 -32.35 -8.57
CA HIS A 106 33.22 -33.20 -9.45
C HIS A 106 33.90 -34.34 -8.70
N LEU A 107 33.81 -35.56 -9.23
CA LEU A 107 34.94 -36.48 -9.21
C LEU A 107 34.97 -37.30 -10.50
N THR A 108 35.84 -36.86 -11.40
CA THR A 108 36.27 -37.54 -12.62
C THR A 108 37.01 -38.82 -12.28
N ALA A 109 36.76 -39.85 -13.09
CA ALA A 109 37.47 -41.11 -13.12
C ALA A 109 38.95 -40.92 -13.53
N GLU A 110 39.83 -41.68 -12.87
CA GLU A 110 40.96 -42.38 -13.49
C GLU A 110 41.21 -43.68 -12.74
#